data_AF-A0A834SEN6-F1
#
_entry.id   AF-A0A834SEN6-F1
#
_cell.length_a   1.000
_cell.length_b   1.000
_cell.length_c   1.000
_cell.angle_alpha   90.00
_cell.angle_beta   90.00
_cell.angle_gamma   90.00
#
_symmetry.space_group_name_H-M   'P 1'
#
loop_
_entity.id
_entity.type
_entity.pdbx_description
1 polymer ?
#
loop_
_entity_poly.entity_id
_entity_poly.type
_entity_poly.pdbx_seq_one_letter_code
_entity_poly.pdbx_strand_id
1 'polypeptide(L)'
;MISLDHKSLNQAHRYILFNSNDVQQYIREHEDIVNSHSRKRKWNKAKSHNNDFIEWFETCAANDDVSDFVNGLSRGPNSVAKNFSGYVINGYRFHTRMRDGRSKTQNSGVTVEAITRSFASSKDERPRKDSLTYYGAITDIVE
;
A
#
# COMPACT_ATOMS: atom_id res chain seq x y z
N MET A 1 -1.71 19.74 -12.08
CA MET A 1 -2.12 18.33 -12.02
C MET A 1 -1.06 17.51 -12.72
N ILE A 2 -0.78 16.32 -12.22
CA ILE A 2 0.18 15.35 -12.75
C ILE A 2 -0.56 14.05 -13.05
N SER A 3 -0.08 13.28 -14.01
CA SER A 3 -0.51 11.89 -14.18
C SER A 3 0.46 11.00 -13.40
N LEU A 4 -0.07 10.16 -12.52
CA LEU A 4 0.72 9.14 -11.85
C LEU A 4 0.97 7.98 -12.82
N ASP A 5 2.18 7.42 -12.77
CA ASP A 5 2.50 6.23 -13.54
C ASP A 5 1.83 4.99 -12.93
N HIS A 6 1.68 3.95 -13.75
CA HIS A 6 1.01 2.71 -13.37
C HIS A 6 1.61 2.06 -12.11
N LYS A 7 2.93 2.15 -11.91
CA LYS A 7 3.58 1.55 -10.73
C LYS A 7 3.22 2.35 -9.47
N SER A 8 3.27 3.68 -9.52
CA SER A 8 2.86 4.53 -8.41
C SER A 8 1.39 4.35 -8.04
N LEU A 9 0.50 4.25 -9.04
CA LEU A 9 -0.93 3.97 -8.82
C LEU A 9 -1.16 2.62 -8.15
N ASN A 10 -0.51 1.55 -8.63
CA ASN A 10 -0.64 0.23 -8.00
C ASN A 10 -0.08 0.20 -6.58
N GLN A 11 1.01 0.91 -6.31
CA GLN A 11 1.56 1.01 -4.97
C GLN A 11 0.60 1.74 -4.02
N ALA A 12 0.01 2.86 -4.46
CA ALA A 12 -0.98 3.60 -3.70
C ALA A 12 -2.25 2.77 -3.45
N HIS A 13 -2.78 2.12 -4.49
CA HIS A 13 -3.95 1.25 -4.39
C HIS A 13 -3.72 0.12 -3.40
N ARG A 14 -2.59 -0.59 -3.52
CA ARG A 14 -2.22 -1.64 -2.57
C ARG A 14 -2.13 -1.11 -1.14
N TYR A 15 -1.47 0.03 -0.94
CA TYR A 15 -1.35 0.60 0.40
C TYR A 15 -2.71 0.91 1.02
N ILE A 16 -3.63 1.52 0.26
CA ILE A 16 -4.99 1.82 0.71
C ILE A 16 -5.73 0.54 1.10
N LEU A 17 -5.72 -0.49 0.23
CA LEU A 17 -6.45 -1.74 0.48
C LEU A 17 -5.93 -2.46 1.75
N PHE A 18 -4.61 -2.62 1.88
CA PHE A 18 -4.02 -3.35 3.01
C PHE A 18 -4.11 -2.62 4.36
N ASN A 19 -4.43 -1.33 4.35
CA ASN A 19 -4.63 -0.52 5.56
C ASN A 19 -6.10 -0.11 5.77
N SER A 20 -7.03 -0.65 4.98
CA SER A 20 -8.47 -0.43 5.16
C SER A 20 -9.09 -1.54 6.01
N ASN A 21 -9.95 -1.17 6.96
CA ASN A 21 -10.69 -2.13 7.79
C ASN A 21 -11.76 -2.86 6.97
N ASP A 22 -12.40 -2.18 6.03
CA ASP A 22 -13.46 -2.70 5.17
C ASP A 22 -12.96 -3.81 4.22
N VAL A 23 -11.65 -3.89 4.00
CA VAL A 23 -11.02 -4.84 3.07
C VAL A 23 -10.39 -6.04 3.81
N GLN A 24 -10.31 -6.00 5.15
CA GLN A 24 -9.61 -7.03 5.95
C GLN A 24 -10.16 -8.45 5.75
N GLN A 25 -11.46 -8.59 5.53
CA GLN A 25 -12.07 -9.89 5.24
C GLN A 25 -11.53 -10.48 3.93
N TYR A 26 -11.59 -9.70 2.85
CA TYR A 26 -11.09 -10.07 1.53
C TYR A 26 -9.60 -10.43 1.55
N ILE A 27 -8.77 -9.69 2.31
CA ILE A 27 -7.34 -10.00 2.47
C ILE A 27 -7.14 -11.41 3.03
N ARG A 28 -7.88 -11.77 4.09
CA ARG A 28 -7.79 -13.10 4.71
C ARG A 28 -8.28 -14.19 3.75
N GLU A 29 -9.42 -13.98 3.10
CA GLU A 29 -9.98 -14.94 2.14
C GLU A 29 -9.01 -15.24 0.99
N HIS A 30 -8.40 -14.20 0.41
CA HIS A 30 -7.41 -14.41 -0.65
C HIS A 30 -6.13 -15.10 -0.13
N GLU A 31 -5.66 -14.78 1.08
CA GLU A 31 -4.53 -15.48 1.70
C GLU A 31 -4.85 -16.98 1.87
N ASP A 32 -6.07 -17.33 2.29
CA ASP A 32 -6.52 -18.71 2.45
C ASP A 32 -6.64 -19.45 1.11
N ILE A 33 -7.15 -18.79 0.06
CA ILE A 33 -7.19 -19.34 -1.31
C ILE A 33 -5.77 -19.66 -1.80
N VAL A 34 -4.85 -18.70 -1.70
CA VAL A 34 -3.45 -18.88 -2.15
C VAL A 34 -2.74 -19.98 -1.35
N ASN A 35 -3.06 -20.10 -0.06
CA ASN A 35 -2.49 -21.11 0.83
C ASN A 35 -3.02 -22.52 0.56
N SER A 36 -4.30 -22.66 0.21
CA SER A 36 -4.97 -23.95 -0.03
C SER A 36 -4.71 -24.50 -1.44
N HIS A 37 -4.71 -23.65 -2.46
CA HIS A 37 -4.67 -24.09 -3.87
C HIS A 37 -3.26 -24.36 -4.40
N SER A 38 -2.20 -24.11 -3.61
CA SER A 38 -0.82 -24.28 -4.09
C SER A 38 0.07 -25.05 -3.11
N ARG A 39 0.85 -26.01 -3.66
CA ARG A 39 1.99 -26.63 -2.97
C ARG A 39 3.25 -25.76 -3.00
N LYS A 40 3.11 -24.47 -3.31
CA LYS A 40 4.22 -23.51 -3.38
C LYS A 40 4.78 -23.24 -1.98
N ARG A 41 6.06 -22.86 -1.95
CA ARG A 41 6.74 -22.36 -0.75
C ARG A 41 6.08 -21.10 -0.20
N LYS A 42 6.19 -20.85 1.12
CA LYS A 42 5.55 -19.69 1.76
C LYS A 42 5.94 -18.35 1.14
N TRP A 43 7.20 -18.17 0.72
CA TRP A 43 7.63 -16.97 0.01
C TRP A 43 6.85 -16.74 -1.28
N ASN A 44 6.69 -17.80 -2.09
CA ASN A 44 5.97 -17.72 -3.35
C ASN A 44 4.48 -17.50 -3.14
N LYS A 45 3.90 -18.04 -2.07
CA LYS A 45 2.51 -17.77 -1.66
C LYS A 45 2.32 -16.31 -1.29
N ALA A 46 3.17 -15.76 -0.41
CA ALA A 46 3.13 -14.35 -0.04
C ALA A 46 3.32 -13.42 -1.26
N LYS A 47 4.19 -13.81 -2.20
CA LYS A 47 4.39 -13.08 -3.45
C LYS A 47 3.13 -13.12 -4.35
N SER A 48 2.52 -14.29 -4.55
CA SER A 48 1.27 -14.42 -5.31
C SER A 48 0.16 -13.62 -4.67
N HIS A 49 -0.05 -13.76 -3.35
CA HIS A 49 -1.06 -12.98 -2.64
C HIS A 49 -0.87 -11.47 -2.88
N ASN A 50 0.34 -10.94 -2.68
CA ASN A 50 0.62 -9.52 -2.90
C ASN A 50 0.38 -9.07 -4.34
N ASN A 51 0.72 -9.89 -5.33
CA ASN A 51 0.62 -9.51 -6.73
C ASN A 51 -0.81 -9.60 -7.27
N ASP A 52 -1.52 -10.65 -6.88
CA ASP A 52 -2.77 -11.06 -7.52
C ASP A 52 -3.99 -10.50 -6.76
N PHE A 53 -3.81 -10.02 -5.52
CA PHE A 53 -4.91 -9.57 -4.66
C PHE A 53 -5.75 -8.44 -5.25
N ILE A 54 -5.15 -7.46 -5.91
CA ILE A 54 -5.89 -6.29 -6.43
C ILE A 54 -6.91 -6.74 -7.49
N GLU A 55 -6.45 -7.50 -8.48
CA GLU A 55 -7.29 -8.02 -9.57
C GLU A 55 -8.36 -8.99 -9.05
N TRP A 56 -7.98 -9.84 -8.09
CA TRP A 56 -8.93 -10.73 -7.43
C TRP A 56 -10.01 -9.96 -6.66
N PHE A 57 -9.63 -8.93 -5.90
CA PHE A 57 -10.55 -8.12 -5.12
C PHE A 57 -11.50 -7.29 -6.00
N GLU A 58 -11.01 -6.74 -7.11
CA GLU A 58 -11.85 -6.08 -8.11
C GLU A 58 -12.91 -7.03 -8.66
N THR A 59 -12.53 -8.26 -8.98
CA THR A 59 -13.45 -9.28 -9.48
C THR A 59 -14.48 -9.67 -8.40
N CYS A 60 -14.08 -9.84 -7.15
CA CYS A 60 -15.00 -10.15 -6.05
C CYS A 60 -16.00 -9.02 -5.83
N ALA A 61 -15.53 -7.78 -5.70
CA ALA A 61 -16.38 -6.61 -5.47
C ALA A 61 -17.36 -6.34 -6.62
N ALA A 62 -17.06 -6.78 -7.85
CA ALA A 62 -17.96 -6.67 -8.99
C ALA A 62 -19.05 -7.75 -9.02
N ASN A 63 -18.82 -8.91 -8.41
CA ASN A 63 -19.76 -10.04 -8.39
C ASN A 63 -20.60 -10.11 -7.12
N ASP A 64 -20.10 -9.54 -6.02
CA ASP A 64 -20.77 -9.53 -4.72
C ASP A 64 -21.65 -8.27 -4.54
N ASP A 65 -22.68 -8.38 -3.70
CA ASP A 65 -23.45 -7.22 -3.24
C ASP A 65 -22.69 -6.51 -2.12
N VAL A 66 -21.80 -5.60 -2.51
CA VAL A 66 -20.94 -4.83 -1.60
C VAL A 66 -21.37 -3.37 -1.49
N SER A 67 -20.93 -2.68 -0.45
CA SER A 67 -21.18 -1.25 -0.32
C SER A 67 -20.50 -0.44 -1.43
N ASP A 68 -21.06 0.71 -1.78
CA ASP A 68 -20.46 1.65 -2.74
C ASP A 68 -19.02 2.03 -2.36
N PHE A 69 -18.72 2.07 -1.07
CA PHE A 69 -17.38 2.34 -0.56
C PHE A 69 -16.39 1.22 -0.91
N VAL A 70 -16.75 -0.04 -0.65
CA VAL A 70 -15.93 -1.21 -1.00
C VAL A 70 -15.75 -1.32 -2.52
N ASN A 71 -16.81 -1.05 -3.29
CA ASN A 71 -16.75 -0.96 -4.76
C ASN A 71 -15.84 0.18 -5.24
N GLY A 72 -15.84 1.32 -4.55
CA GLY A 72 -14.90 2.41 -4.83
C GLY A 72 -13.45 2.03 -4.56
N LEU A 73 -13.18 1.34 -3.44
CA LEU A 73 -11.85 0.85 -3.09
C LEU A 73 -11.33 -0.16 -4.11
N SER A 74 -12.19 -1.01 -4.67
CA SER A 74 -11.77 -2.03 -5.63
C SER A 74 -11.26 -1.45 -6.95
N ARG A 75 -11.84 -0.32 -7.40
CA ARG A 75 -11.46 0.40 -8.64
C ARG A 75 -10.13 1.17 -8.52
N GLY A 76 -9.71 1.50 -7.31
CA GLY A 76 -8.45 2.19 -7.05
C GLY A 76 -8.47 3.70 -7.28
N PRO A 77 -7.31 4.36 -7.10
CA PRO A 77 -7.18 5.82 -7.12
C PRO A 77 -7.24 6.41 -8.54
N ASN A 78 -7.58 7.69 -8.64
CA ASN A 78 -7.53 8.44 -9.90
C ASN A 78 -6.08 8.58 -10.41
N SER A 79 -5.87 8.39 -11.71
CA SER A 79 -4.57 8.56 -12.35
C SER A 79 -4.11 10.01 -12.42
N VAL A 80 -5.04 10.97 -12.37
CA VAL A 80 -4.77 12.41 -12.38
C VAL A 80 -4.84 12.94 -10.96
N ALA A 81 -3.72 13.46 -10.47
CA ALA A 81 -3.59 14.00 -9.12
C ALA A 81 -3.09 15.45 -9.12
N LYS A 82 -3.40 16.20 -8.07
CA LYS A 82 -2.73 17.46 -7.74
C LYS A 82 -1.38 17.14 -7.10
N ASN A 83 -0.45 18.08 -7.18
CA ASN A 83 0.84 17.98 -6.52
C ASN A 83 1.08 19.18 -5.62
N PHE A 84 1.75 18.97 -4.50
CA PHE A 84 2.00 20.01 -3.52
C PHE A 84 3.45 19.98 -3.05
N SER A 85 3.98 21.16 -2.75
CA SER A 85 5.31 21.31 -2.13
C SER A 85 5.26 21.22 -0.60
N GLY A 86 4.06 21.20 -0.02
CA GLY A 86 3.83 20.99 1.40
C GLY A 86 2.36 20.75 1.71
N TYR A 87 2.12 20.05 2.82
CA TYR A 87 0.80 19.62 3.25
C TYR A 87 0.66 19.77 4.76
N VAL A 88 -0.53 20.08 5.23
CA VAL A 88 -0.81 20.20 6.67
C VAL A 88 -1.90 19.20 7.03
N ILE A 89 -1.60 18.30 7.96
CA ILE A 89 -2.54 17.30 8.47
C ILE A 89 -2.35 17.14 9.97
N ASN A 90 -3.46 17.10 10.73
CA ASN A 90 -3.45 16.94 12.18
C ASN A 90 -2.54 17.96 12.91
N GLY A 91 -2.42 19.19 12.39
CA GLY A 91 -1.54 20.22 12.96
C GLY A 91 -0.06 20.09 12.60
N TYR A 92 0.35 19.02 11.92
CA TYR A 92 1.71 18.83 11.42
C TYR A 92 1.85 19.33 10.00
N ARG A 93 2.93 20.06 9.73
CA ARG A 93 3.28 20.56 8.40
C ARG A 93 4.41 19.74 7.83
N PHE A 94 4.17 19.17 6.66
CA PHE A 94 5.13 18.41 5.89
C PHE A 94 5.55 19.18 4.64
N HIS A 95 6.78 18.98 4.20
CA HIS A 95 7.36 19.59 3.00
C HIS A 95 8.01 18.55 2.12
N THR A 96 8.07 18.81 0.82
CA THR A 96 8.90 18.00 -0.07
C THR A 96 10.37 18.31 0.17
N ARG A 97 11.23 17.32 0.01
CA ARG A 97 12.68 17.45 0.18
C ARG A 97 13.27 18.56 -0.70
N MET A 98 12.71 18.76 -1.90
CA MET A 98 13.10 19.85 -2.80
C MET A 98 12.84 21.23 -2.19
N ARG A 99 11.69 21.42 -1.52
CA ARG A 99 11.34 22.68 -0.84
C ARG A 99 12.23 22.92 0.38
N ASP A 100 12.44 21.87 1.16
CA ASP A 100 13.30 21.90 2.35
C ASP A 100 14.73 22.31 2.03
N GLY A 101 15.30 21.81 0.93
CA GLY A 101 16.66 22.16 0.50
C GLY A 101 16.88 23.65 0.22
N ARG A 102 15.80 24.45 0.12
CA ARG A 102 15.85 25.91 -0.07
C ARG A 102 15.48 26.68 1.20
N SER A 103 15.19 25.98 2.31
CA SER A 103 14.65 26.54 3.55
C SER A 103 15.67 26.45 4.69
N LYS A 104 15.54 27.31 5.70
CA LYS A 104 16.38 27.23 6.92
C LYS A 104 15.98 26.06 7.84
N THR A 105 14.75 25.57 7.73
CA THR A 105 14.19 24.47 8.51
C THR A 105 13.79 23.32 7.60
N GLN A 106 13.81 22.09 8.11
CA GLN A 106 13.48 20.87 7.37
C GLN A 106 12.29 20.17 8.01
N ASN A 107 11.25 19.89 7.21
CA ASN A 107 10.03 19.17 7.60
C ASN A 107 9.62 18.09 6.59
N SER A 108 10.59 17.52 5.86
CA SER A 108 10.39 16.46 4.87
C SER A 108 10.64 15.05 5.42
N GLY A 109 11.28 14.92 6.58
CA GLY A 109 11.54 13.63 7.20
C GLY A 109 10.25 12.93 7.64
N VAL A 110 10.17 11.63 7.38
CA VAL A 110 9.04 10.78 7.79
C VAL A 110 9.53 9.46 8.35
N THR A 111 8.75 8.92 9.28
CA THR A 111 8.96 7.60 9.88
C THR A 111 7.67 6.81 9.82
N VAL A 112 7.77 5.53 9.46
CA VAL A 112 6.64 4.60 9.43
C VAL A 112 7.02 3.36 10.22
N GLU A 113 6.23 3.04 11.24
CA GLU A 113 6.29 1.73 11.88
C GLU A 113 5.31 0.80 11.15
N ALA A 114 5.81 -0.34 10.66
CA ALA A 114 5.01 -1.31 9.94
C ALA A 114 5.30 -2.72 10.41
N ILE A 115 4.24 -3.51 10.55
CA ILE A 115 4.35 -4.93 10.84
C ILE A 115 4.69 -5.64 9.53
N THR A 116 5.94 -6.07 9.40
CA THR A 116 6.47 -6.66 8.17
C THR A 116 6.67 -8.16 8.33
N ARG A 117 6.13 -8.93 7.37
CA ARG A 117 6.45 -10.35 7.22
C ARG A 117 7.72 -10.50 6.39
N SER A 118 8.84 -10.84 7.03
CA SER A 118 10.14 -10.99 6.41
C SER A 118 10.53 -12.46 6.22
N PHE A 119 11.28 -12.72 5.16
CA PHE A 119 11.79 -14.05 4.82
C PHE A 119 13.31 -13.97 4.70
N ALA A 120 14.03 -14.89 5.35
CA ALA A 120 15.49 -14.92 5.26
C ALA A 120 15.98 -15.30 3.84
N SER A 121 15.16 -16.04 3.09
CA SER A 121 15.37 -16.36 1.68
C SER A 121 14.08 -16.84 1.03
N SER A 122 14.07 -17.03 -0.30
CA SER A 122 12.96 -17.67 -1.01
C SER A 122 12.71 -19.13 -0.61
N LYS A 123 13.62 -19.74 0.15
CA LYS A 123 13.50 -21.10 0.70
C LYS A 123 13.00 -21.13 2.14
N ASP A 124 12.78 -19.97 2.76
CA ASP A 124 12.36 -19.85 4.14
C ASP A 124 10.88 -20.24 4.32
N GLU A 125 10.65 -21.23 5.18
CA GLU A 125 9.32 -21.74 5.54
C GLU A 125 8.87 -21.27 6.94
N ARG A 126 9.65 -20.43 7.61
CA ARG A 126 9.36 -19.85 8.93
C ARG A 126 9.56 -18.33 8.90
N PRO A 127 8.75 -17.59 8.09
CA PRO A 127 8.87 -16.15 8.01
C PRO A 127 8.64 -15.50 9.37
N ARG A 128 9.41 -14.45 9.65
CA ARG A 128 9.24 -13.64 10.86
C ARG A 128 8.20 -12.56 10.60
N LYS A 129 7.44 -12.21 11.62
CA LYS A 129 6.52 -11.07 11.63
C LYS A 129 6.97 -10.17 12.76
N ASP A 130 7.58 -9.05 12.43
CA ASP A 130 8.14 -8.10 13.38
C ASP A 130 7.66 -6.68 13.05
N SER A 131 7.62 -5.83 14.08
CA SER A 131 7.43 -4.39 13.88
C SER A 131 8.77 -3.77 13.46
N LEU A 132 8.80 -3.17 12.28
CA LEU A 132 9.98 -2.51 11.73
C LEU A 132 9.71 -1.02 11.54
N THR A 133 10.68 -0.21 11.93
CA THR A 133 10.64 1.24 11.72
C THR A 133 11.41 1.60 10.45
N TYR A 134 10.71 2.20 9.49
CA TYR A 134 11.27 2.73 8.25
C TYR A 134 11.40 4.23 8.34
N TYR A 135 12.51 4.76 7.84
CA TYR A 135 12.78 6.19 7.79
C TYR A 135 12.91 6.63 6.34
N GLY A 136 12.42 7.83 6.03
CA GLY A 136 12.46 8.36 4.68
C GLY A 136 12.31 9.88 4.66
N ALA A 137 12.25 10.41 3.45
CA ALA A 137 11.93 11.81 3.21
C ALA A 137 10.88 11.91 2.11
N ILE A 138 9.95 12.84 2.26
CA ILE A 138 8.89 13.11 1.29
C ILE A 138 9.53 13.71 0.04
N THR A 139 9.43 13.01 -1.08
CA THR A 139 9.84 13.56 -2.38
C THR A 139 8.70 14.31 -3.03
N ASP A 140 7.49 13.75 -2.94
CA ASP A 140 6.30 14.20 -3.63
C ASP A 140 5.09 14.09 -2.69
N ILE A 141 4.14 15.02 -2.82
CA ILE A 141 2.84 15.00 -2.14
C ILE A 141 1.77 15.13 -3.21
N VAL A 142 0.83 14.19 -3.23
CA VAL A 142 -0.22 14.10 -4.25
C VAL A 142 -1.60 13.93 -3.62
N GLU A 143 -2.63 14.47 -4.29
CA GLU A 143 -4.05 14.38 -3.90
C GLU A 143 -4.95 14.17 -5.13
#